data_AF-Q0YP66-F1
#
_entry.id   AF-Q0YP66-F1
#
_cell.length_a   1.000
_cell.length_b   1.000
_cell.length_c   1.000
_cell.angle_alpha   90.00
_cell.angle_beta   90.00
_cell.angle_gamma   90.00
#
_symmetry.space_group_name_H-M   'P 1'
#
loop_
_entity.id
_entity.type
_entity.pdbx_description
1 polymer ?
#
loop_
_entity_poly.entity_id
_entity_poly.type
_entity_poly.pdbx_seq_one_letter_code
_entity_poly.pdbx_strand_id
1 'polypeptide(L)'
;MTPYPETLRLIAEHLDHSPAEPACFALDPFRLLEVTDDPLQALLDGRSEAALFPASALPEPLPDEFAVAALLSFRTVPDREDAHPLKDMNVIVVRHERADLKVLFAPLDIRRGYGKVYLTGAGAGSRDYLTLKADTLMQRAGVIFYDDLIDTGLLDAYRAEKVYVGKRKGLHHADQDAINRQLFAAALTKQIVVRLKGGDPLVFGRGGEELAWLSDRQIDVEVVPGVSSMMSAAASAGIPLTQRGVSGGVTLQSAHNVLAGDTPRTLVYFMCASRLKELQSTLLHEGIDGKTPVALIRKAGFFDEAMIMTTVEIMHTVELASPLLAIIGRTAALCRKRSKILHTGDDPYRCLLPGKIVPISDITAGGNPLGVVDLSLFSGIVFTGREQIDTLLAAFGTFPPHLVLYAEGRKTAELLRSRGYGRTVMEI
;
A
#
# COMPACT_ATOMS: atom_id res chain seq x y z
N MET A 1 -4.47 41.38 -3.77
CA MET A 1 -4.21 40.85 -2.41
C MET A 1 -2.73 41.05 -2.12
N THR A 2 -2.39 41.90 -1.16
CA THR A 2 -1.00 42.32 -0.91
C THR A 2 -0.20 41.18 -0.26
N PRO A 3 1.02 40.87 -0.73
CA PRO A 3 1.90 39.93 -0.06
C PRO A 3 2.18 40.37 1.38
N TYR A 4 2.38 39.40 2.28
CA TYR A 4 2.68 39.71 3.69
C TYR A 4 4.02 40.48 3.79
N PRO A 5 4.07 41.67 4.43
CA PRO A 5 5.25 42.54 4.45
C PRO A 5 6.55 41.88 4.93
N GLU A 6 6.44 40.89 5.82
CA GLU A 6 7.58 40.12 6.33
C GLU A 6 8.28 39.26 5.26
N THR A 7 7.55 38.86 4.21
CA THR A 7 8.10 38.08 3.10
C THR A 7 9.06 38.89 2.23
N LEU A 8 8.76 40.18 2.02
CA LEU A 8 9.64 41.07 1.28
C LEU A 8 10.98 41.28 2.01
N ARG A 9 10.95 41.33 3.34
CA ARG A 9 12.15 41.41 4.17
C ARG A 9 13.02 40.15 4.05
N LEU A 10 12.41 38.97 4.13
CA LEU A 10 13.12 37.69 3.99
C LEU A 10 13.75 37.54 2.60
N ILE A 11 13.06 37.99 1.54
CA ILE A 11 13.61 38.01 0.18
C ILE A 11 14.75 39.02 0.08
N ALA A 12 14.60 40.23 0.61
CA ALA A 12 15.65 41.26 0.58
C ALA A 12 16.92 40.82 1.31
N GLU A 13 16.79 40.29 2.53
CA GLU A 13 17.92 39.74 3.31
C GLU A 13 18.66 38.62 2.55
N HIS A 14 17.93 37.76 1.83
CA HIS A 14 18.53 36.71 1.00
C HIS A 14 19.25 37.25 -0.23
N LEU A 15 18.67 38.24 -0.92
CA LEU A 15 19.28 38.87 -2.09
C LEU A 15 20.56 39.65 -1.71
N ASP A 16 20.58 40.33 -0.57
CA ASP A 16 21.74 41.07 -0.06
C ASP A 16 22.93 40.17 0.34
N HIS A 17 22.66 38.89 0.65
CA HIS A 17 23.66 37.92 1.10
C HIS A 17 23.95 36.81 0.08
N SER A 18 23.33 36.84 -1.10
CA SER A 18 23.52 35.82 -2.13
C SER A 18 24.91 35.95 -2.79
N PRO A 19 25.72 34.87 -2.87
CA PRO A 19 27.04 34.88 -3.51
C PRO A 19 26.98 34.85 -5.04
N ALA A 20 25.80 34.74 -5.65
CA ALA A 20 25.63 34.97 -7.07
C ALA A 20 25.94 36.44 -7.35
N GLU A 21 27.04 36.72 -8.07
CA GLU A 21 27.55 38.08 -8.26
C GLU A 21 26.42 39.09 -8.52
N PRO A 22 26.35 40.21 -7.77
CA PRO A 22 25.35 41.26 -7.99
C PRO A 22 25.38 41.85 -9.42
N ALA A 23 26.41 41.52 -10.21
CA ALA A 23 26.53 41.86 -11.63
C ALA A 23 25.65 41.00 -12.57
N CYS A 24 25.27 39.77 -12.21
CA CYS A 24 24.40 38.91 -13.04
C CYS A 24 22.92 39.25 -12.92
N PHE A 25 22.52 39.90 -11.82
CA PHE A 25 21.15 40.32 -11.55
C PHE A 25 21.16 41.78 -11.13
N ALA A 26 21.24 42.69 -12.11
CA ALA A 26 21.03 44.13 -11.90
C ALA A 26 19.55 44.43 -11.61
N LEU A 27 18.97 43.76 -10.62
CA LEU A 27 17.57 43.85 -10.28
C LEU A 27 17.45 44.60 -8.96
N ASP A 28 16.96 45.83 -9.04
CA ASP A 28 16.35 46.50 -7.91
C ASP A 28 15.32 45.53 -7.28
N PRO A 29 15.40 45.21 -5.97
CA PRO A 29 14.41 44.35 -5.30
C PRO A 29 12.97 44.82 -5.53
N PHE A 30 12.77 46.13 -5.78
CA PHE A 30 11.49 46.74 -6.11
C PHE A 30 11.11 46.64 -7.61
N ARG A 31 12.04 46.30 -8.51
CA ARG A 31 11.76 45.89 -9.91
C ARG A 31 11.53 44.38 -10.07
N LEU A 32 12.02 43.59 -9.13
CA LEU A 32 11.89 42.13 -9.13
C LEU A 32 10.48 41.64 -8.81
N LEU A 33 9.69 42.47 -8.12
CA LEU A 33 8.36 42.12 -7.60
C LEU A 33 7.39 43.27 -7.86
N GLU A 34 6.60 43.18 -8.93
CA GLU A 34 5.52 44.14 -9.17
C GLU A 34 4.26 43.66 -8.40
N VAL A 35 3.79 44.47 -7.44
CA VAL A 35 2.53 44.19 -6.71
C VAL A 35 1.39 44.73 -7.57
N THR A 36 0.98 43.95 -8.58
CA THR A 36 -0.11 44.30 -9.50
C THR A 36 -1.38 43.51 -9.18
N ASP A 37 -2.49 43.92 -9.80
CA ASP A 37 -3.73 43.14 -9.77
C ASP A 37 -3.65 41.86 -10.64
N ASP A 38 -2.66 41.77 -11.55
CA ASP A 38 -2.40 40.61 -12.42
C ASP A 38 -0.88 40.33 -12.54
N PRO A 39 -0.29 39.61 -11.57
CA PRO A 39 1.16 39.42 -11.51
C PRO A 39 1.69 38.43 -12.55
N LEU A 40 0.85 37.53 -13.07
CA LEU A 40 1.24 36.62 -14.15
C LEU A 40 1.35 37.38 -15.48
N GLN A 41 0.42 38.28 -15.77
CA GLN A 41 0.51 39.13 -16.95
C GLN A 41 1.74 40.05 -16.89
N ALA A 42 2.11 40.55 -15.71
CA ALA A 42 3.34 41.33 -15.52
C ALA A 42 4.62 40.55 -15.89
N LEU A 43 4.66 39.24 -15.59
CA LEU A 43 5.75 38.37 -16.02
C LEU A 43 5.78 38.20 -17.55
N LEU A 44 4.62 38.04 -18.20
CA LEU A 44 4.54 37.90 -19.67
C LEU A 44 4.94 39.18 -20.39
N ASP A 45 4.52 40.33 -19.86
CA ASP A 45 4.85 41.66 -20.40
C ASP A 45 6.32 42.04 -20.17
N GLY A 46 7.08 41.25 -19.39
CA GLY A 46 8.46 41.55 -19.00
C GLY A 46 8.58 42.75 -18.05
N ARG A 47 7.48 43.10 -17.36
CA ARG A 47 7.46 44.20 -16.37
C ARG A 47 8.09 43.79 -15.04
N SER A 48 8.06 42.49 -14.73
CA SER A 48 8.79 41.89 -13.62
C SER A 48 9.43 40.56 -14.04
N GLU A 49 10.42 40.12 -13.27
CA GLU A 49 11.15 38.87 -13.52
C GLU A 49 10.70 37.73 -12.58
N ALA A 50 10.14 38.10 -11.44
CA ALA A 50 9.48 37.20 -10.50
C ALA A 50 8.15 37.83 -10.04
N ALA A 51 7.27 37.00 -9.49
CA ALA A 51 6.01 37.44 -8.93
C ALA A 51 5.73 36.68 -7.63
N LEU A 52 5.22 37.40 -6.63
CA LEU A 52 4.91 36.85 -5.32
C LEU A 52 3.40 36.70 -5.18
N PHE A 53 2.95 35.48 -4.92
CA PHE A 53 1.54 35.16 -4.74
C PHE A 53 1.27 34.64 -3.34
N PRO A 54 0.10 34.91 -2.75
CA PRO A 54 -0.45 34.03 -1.73
C PRO A 54 -0.55 32.61 -2.33
N ALA A 55 0.06 31.62 -1.68
CA ALA A 55 0.12 30.27 -2.20
C ALA A 55 -1.28 29.65 -2.42
N SER A 56 -2.25 30.00 -1.56
CA SER A 56 -3.65 29.59 -1.69
C SER A 56 -4.42 30.23 -2.85
N ALA A 57 -3.83 31.22 -3.54
CA ALA A 57 -4.43 31.91 -4.67
C ALA A 57 -3.72 31.61 -6.00
N LEU A 58 -2.75 30.68 -5.99
CA LEU A 58 -2.06 30.27 -7.19
C LEU A 58 -3.02 29.50 -8.12
N PRO A 59 -3.06 29.81 -9.43
CA PRO A 59 -3.86 29.02 -10.38
C PRO A 59 -3.37 27.57 -10.43
N GLU A 60 -4.30 26.62 -10.41
CA GLU A 60 -4.01 25.20 -10.59
C GLU A 60 -4.85 24.60 -11.74
N PRO A 61 -4.21 24.00 -12.78
CA PRO A 61 -2.77 23.91 -12.97
C PRO A 61 -2.15 25.29 -13.31
N LEU A 62 -0.91 25.50 -12.85
CA LEU A 62 -0.12 26.66 -13.25
C LEU A 62 0.16 26.56 -14.76
N PRO A 63 -0.02 27.63 -15.57
CA PRO A 63 0.30 27.59 -16.99
C PRO A 63 1.76 27.19 -17.23
N ASP A 64 2.00 26.40 -18.28
CA ASP A 64 3.32 25.80 -18.59
C ASP A 64 4.45 26.83 -18.78
N GLU A 65 4.10 28.07 -19.10
CA GLU A 65 5.00 29.22 -19.26
C GLU A 65 5.62 29.68 -17.93
N PHE A 66 5.09 29.21 -16.80
CA PHE A 66 5.53 29.60 -15.46
C PHE A 66 6.03 28.40 -14.65
N ALA A 67 6.74 28.71 -13.58
CA ALA A 67 7.18 27.73 -12.59
C ALA A 67 7.27 28.35 -11.20
N VAL A 68 6.95 27.55 -10.18
CA VAL A 68 7.18 27.93 -8.78
C VAL A 68 8.67 27.82 -8.47
N ALA A 69 9.31 28.93 -8.17
CA ALA A 69 10.72 29.01 -7.78
C ALA A 69 10.94 28.72 -6.28
N ALA A 70 10.01 29.14 -5.41
CA ALA A 70 10.07 28.86 -3.98
C ALA A 70 8.70 28.94 -3.30
N LEU A 71 8.48 28.11 -2.29
CA LEU A 71 7.40 28.25 -1.32
C LEU A 71 7.96 28.81 -0.01
N LEU A 72 7.30 29.83 0.54
CA LEU A 72 7.75 30.60 1.69
C LEU A 72 6.68 30.50 2.80
N SER A 73 7.11 30.21 4.03
CA SER A 73 6.26 30.24 5.23
C SER A 73 6.77 31.28 6.22
N PHE A 74 5.86 31.96 6.89
CA PHE A 74 6.15 33.02 7.88
C PHE A 74 5.74 32.66 9.32
N ARG A 75 5.24 31.44 9.57
CA ARG A 75 4.97 30.93 10.92
C ARG A 75 5.39 29.47 11.06
N THR A 76 5.78 29.07 12.27
CA THR A 76 5.70 27.67 12.69
C THR A 76 4.23 27.25 12.62
N VAL A 77 3.92 26.36 11.68
CA VAL A 77 2.56 25.96 11.26
C VAL A 77 1.59 25.85 12.45
N PRO A 78 0.61 26.77 12.62
CA PRO A 78 -0.47 26.58 13.57
C PRO A 78 -1.54 25.73 12.88
N ASP A 79 -1.75 24.53 13.41
CA ASP A 79 -2.77 23.58 13.01
C ASP A 79 -4.17 24.16 13.31
N ARG A 80 -4.80 24.81 12.33
CA ARG A 80 -6.23 25.15 12.39
C ARG A 80 -6.96 24.26 11.40
N GLU A 81 -7.86 23.42 11.92
CA GLU A 81 -8.52 22.35 11.18
C GLU A 81 -9.31 22.82 9.94
N ASP A 82 -9.71 24.09 9.89
CA ASP A 82 -10.58 24.65 8.83
C ASP A 82 -9.89 25.64 7.87
N ALA A 83 -8.56 25.80 7.95
CA ALA A 83 -7.81 26.71 7.07
C ALA A 83 -7.25 25.98 5.84
N HIS A 84 -7.25 26.63 4.67
CA HIS A 84 -6.55 26.13 3.49
C HIS A 84 -5.10 25.77 3.86
N PRO A 85 -4.52 24.64 3.40
CA PRO A 85 -3.22 24.17 3.89
C PRO A 85 -2.04 25.11 3.57
N LEU A 86 -2.19 25.88 2.48
CA LEU A 86 -1.26 26.93 2.06
C LEU A 86 -1.69 28.34 2.48
N LYS A 87 -2.69 28.45 3.37
CA LYS A 87 -3.04 29.74 3.98
C LYS A 87 -1.82 30.23 4.74
N ASP A 88 -1.56 31.52 4.65
CA ASP A 88 -0.40 32.13 5.29
C ASP A 88 0.95 31.59 4.76
N MET A 89 1.00 31.23 3.47
CA MET A 89 2.22 30.98 2.72
C MET A 89 2.25 31.85 1.46
N ASN A 90 3.45 32.17 0.99
CA ASN A 90 3.65 32.83 -0.29
C ASN A 90 4.45 31.94 -1.23
N VAL A 91 4.23 32.08 -2.54
CA VAL A 91 5.04 31.43 -3.57
C VAL A 91 5.69 32.49 -4.45
N ILE A 92 6.96 32.26 -4.78
CA ILE A 92 7.65 32.98 -5.84
C ILE A 92 7.43 32.21 -7.13
N VAL A 93 6.86 32.88 -8.14
CA VAL A 93 6.65 32.36 -9.48
C VAL A 93 7.55 33.11 -10.44
N VAL A 94 8.14 32.38 -11.38
CA VAL A 94 9.01 32.91 -12.44
C VAL A 94 8.59 32.32 -13.78
N ARG A 95 9.05 32.90 -14.88
CA ARG A 95 8.90 32.28 -16.20
C ARG A 95 9.68 30.97 -16.26
N HIS A 96 9.13 29.97 -16.95
CA HIS A 96 9.65 28.61 -16.95
C HIS A 96 11.12 28.52 -17.37
N GLU A 97 11.53 29.33 -18.36
CA GLU A 97 12.87 29.41 -18.92
C GLU A 97 13.90 30.10 -18.00
N ARG A 98 13.47 30.79 -16.95
CA ARG A 98 14.35 31.47 -15.98
C ARG A 98 14.91 30.51 -14.94
N ALA A 99 15.70 29.54 -15.40
CA ALA A 99 16.37 28.56 -14.53
C ALA A 99 17.31 29.21 -13.51
N ASP A 100 17.92 30.33 -13.89
CA ASP A 100 18.76 31.18 -13.06
C ASP A 100 18.02 31.71 -11.82
N LEU A 101 16.76 32.14 -11.98
CA LEU A 101 15.93 32.60 -10.85
C LEU A 101 15.45 31.44 -9.98
N LYS A 102 15.20 30.25 -10.55
CA LYS A 102 14.91 29.06 -9.75
C LYS A 102 16.08 28.71 -8.83
N VAL A 103 17.31 28.80 -9.35
CA VAL A 103 18.54 28.59 -8.55
C VAL A 103 18.68 29.68 -7.49
N LEU A 104 18.42 30.94 -7.83
CA LEU A 104 18.50 32.08 -6.92
C LEU A 104 17.56 31.92 -5.71
N PHE A 105 16.31 31.52 -5.95
CA PHE A 105 15.30 31.40 -4.90
C PHE A 105 15.23 30.03 -4.22
N ALA A 106 15.91 29.01 -4.78
CA ALA A 106 15.92 27.68 -4.19
C ALA A 106 16.26 27.68 -2.69
N PRO A 107 17.24 28.43 -2.15
CA PRO A 107 17.53 28.41 -0.70
C PRO A 107 16.39 28.88 0.20
N LEU A 108 15.45 29.66 -0.35
CA LEU A 108 14.26 30.13 0.37
C LEU A 108 13.12 29.11 0.35
N ASP A 109 13.15 28.13 -0.56
CA ASP A 109 12.08 27.15 -0.69
C ASP A 109 12.05 26.20 0.50
N ILE A 110 11.04 26.34 1.36
CA ILE A 110 10.87 25.53 2.56
C ILE A 110 10.73 24.03 2.24
N ARG A 111 10.29 23.70 1.01
CA ARG A 111 10.12 22.32 0.56
C ARG A 111 11.44 21.57 0.42
N ARG A 112 12.58 22.27 0.33
CA ARG A 112 13.90 21.60 0.27
C ARG A 112 14.26 20.81 1.52
N GLY A 113 13.66 21.16 2.65
CA GLY A 113 13.80 20.40 3.89
C GLY A 113 12.85 19.20 3.99
N TYR A 114 11.86 19.10 3.09
CA TYR A 114 10.86 18.04 3.14
C TYR A 114 11.42 16.76 2.55
N GLY A 115 11.09 15.65 3.18
CA GLY A 115 11.23 14.33 2.59
C GLY A 115 10.03 13.96 1.73
N LYS A 116 10.09 12.71 1.26
CA LYS A 116 9.11 12.14 0.35
C LYS A 116 8.31 11.05 1.05
N VAL A 117 6.99 11.06 0.83
CA VAL A 117 6.09 10.00 1.30
C VAL A 117 5.87 8.99 0.19
N TYR A 118 6.03 7.70 0.50
CA TYR A 118 5.76 6.60 -0.41
C TYR A 118 4.54 5.82 0.09
N LEU A 119 3.40 5.99 -0.59
CA LEU A 119 2.21 5.18 -0.36
C LEU A 119 2.45 3.81 -1.00
N THR A 120 2.80 2.82 -0.19
CA THR A 120 3.41 1.57 -0.65
C THR A 120 2.49 0.39 -0.40
N GLY A 121 2.16 -0.35 -1.46
CA GLY A 121 1.42 -1.60 -1.37
C GLY A 121 2.29 -2.73 -0.83
N ALA A 122 1.83 -3.38 0.24
CA ALA A 122 2.48 -4.54 0.83
C ALA A 122 2.22 -5.84 0.05
N GLY A 123 1.26 -5.83 -0.88
CA GLY A 123 0.68 -7.07 -1.36
C GLY A 123 -0.23 -7.72 -0.31
N ALA A 124 -0.72 -8.94 -0.58
CA ALA A 124 -1.61 -9.64 0.34
C ALA A 124 -0.90 -10.80 1.05
N GLY A 125 -0.68 -10.65 2.36
CA GLY A 125 -0.16 -11.72 3.21
C GLY A 125 1.36 -11.86 3.13
N SER A 126 1.85 -12.81 2.32
CA SER A 126 3.28 -13.14 2.26
C SER A 126 4.15 -12.00 1.75
N ARG A 127 5.40 -11.96 2.25
CA ARG A 127 6.48 -11.13 1.74
C ARG A 127 6.71 -11.29 0.23
N ASP A 128 6.40 -12.46 -0.33
CA ASP A 128 6.54 -12.75 -1.75
C ASP A 128 5.67 -11.85 -2.65
N TYR A 129 4.65 -11.20 -2.07
CA TYR A 129 3.82 -10.23 -2.79
C TYR A 129 4.35 -8.80 -2.73
N LEU A 130 5.45 -8.53 -2.02
CA LEU A 130 6.13 -7.25 -2.10
C LEU A 130 6.73 -7.06 -3.48
N THR A 131 6.58 -5.85 -4.02
CA THR A 131 7.34 -5.46 -5.20
C THR A 131 8.80 -5.18 -4.80
N LEU A 132 9.74 -5.38 -5.73
CA LEU A 132 11.16 -5.04 -5.50
C LEU A 132 11.35 -3.58 -5.08
N LYS A 133 10.50 -2.68 -5.61
CA LYS A 133 10.49 -1.27 -5.24
C LYS A 133 10.03 -1.05 -3.81
N ALA A 134 8.96 -1.73 -3.38
CA ALA A 134 8.48 -1.68 -1.99
C ALA A 134 9.56 -2.18 -1.02
N ASP A 135 10.16 -3.34 -1.29
CA ASP A 135 11.23 -3.89 -0.44
C ASP A 135 12.45 -2.95 -0.35
N THR A 136 12.89 -2.39 -1.48
CA THR A 136 14.00 -1.43 -1.53
C THR A 136 13.72 -0.17 -0.71
N LEU A 137 12.50 0.39 -0.81
CA LEU A 137 12.10 1.58 -0.05
C LEU A 137 12.00 1.28 1.45
N MET A 138 11.42 0.15 1.81
CA MET A 138 11.30 -0.30 3.21
C MET A 138 12.69 -0.47 3.87
N GLN A 139 13.70 -0.93 3.12
CA GLN A 139 15.08 -1.00 3.61
C GLN A 139 15.74 0.37 3.85
N ARG A 140 15.30 1.40 3.12
CA ARG A 140 15.88 2.76 3.16
C ARG A 140 15.05 3.76 3.97
N ALA A 141 13.84 3.37 4.37
CA ALA A 141 12.91 4.25 5.07
C ALA A 141 13.47 4.71 6.41
N GLY A 142 13.24 5.99 6.75
CA GLY A 142 13.47 6.48 8.10
C GLY A 142 12.36 6.02 9.06
N VAL A 143 11.14 5.87 8.54
CA VAL A 143 9.95 5.45 9.28
C VAL A 143 8.95 4.73 8.36
N ILE A 144 8.26 3.73 8.90
CA ILE A 144 7.22 2.94 8.24
C ILE A 144 5.93 3.04 9.07
N PHE A 145 4.89 3.61 8.47
CA PHE A 145 3.52 3.63 9.00
C PHE A 145 2.72 2.45 8.45
N TYR A 146 2.10 1.64 9.30
CA TYR A 146 1.38 0.42 8.90
C TYR A 146 0.05 0.23 9.65
N ASP A 147 -0.88 -0.54 9.09
CA ASP A 147 -2.21 -0.80 9.66
C ASP A 147 -2.48 -2.31 9.87
N ASP A 148 -3.71 -2.63 10.28
CA ASP A 148 -4.16 -3.97 10.69
C ASP A 148 -4.03 -5.06 9.62
N LEU A 149 -3.92 -4.69 8.34
CA LEU A 149 -3.83 -5.67 7.26
C LEU A 149 -2.39 -6.15 7.00
N ILE A 150 -1.41 -5.54 7.67
CA ILE A 150 0.00 -5.89 7.55
C ILE A 150 0.35 -6.97 8.57
N ASP A 151 1.01 -8.04 8.10
CA ASP A 151 1.66 -8.99 9.00
C ASP A 151 2.85 -8.29 9.67
N THR A 152 2.81 -8.14 11.00
CA THR A 152 3.87 -7.47 11.74
C THR A 152 5.22 -8.15 11.59
N GLY A 153 5.25 -9.47 11.38
CA GLY A 153 6.49 -10.20 11.21
C GLY A 153 7.20 -9.91 9.88
N LEU A 154 6.47 -9.40 8.88
CA LEU A 154 7.07 -8.81 7.67
C LEU A 154 8.00 -7.65 8.02
N LEU A 155 7.63 -6.85 9.03
CA LEU A 155 8.32 -5.62 9.41
C LEU A 155 9.65 -5.88 10.13
N ASP A 156 9.84 -7.08 10.69
CA ASP A 156 11.03 -7.45 11.46
C ASP A 156 12.31 -7.43 10.61
N ALA A 157 12.17 -7.62 9.30
CA ALA A 157 13.28 -7.56 8.36
C ALA A 157 13.80 -6.14 8.08
N TYR A 158 13.09 -5.10 8.52
CA TYR A 158 13.43 -3.71 8.23
C TYR A 158 13.84 -2.97 9.50
N ARG A 159 14.89 -2.14 9.38
CA ARG A 159 15.48 -1.40 10.52
C ARG A 159 14.76 -0.10 10.87
N ALA A 160 13.89 0.39 9.98
CA ALA A 160 13.21 1.66 10.14
C ALA A 160 12.33 1.70 11.41
N GLU A 161 12.07 2.91 11.90
CA GLU A 161 11.07 3.15 12.93
C GLU A 161 9.70 2.65 12.46
N LYS A 162 8.96 1.90 13.30
CA LYS A 162 7.66 1.31 12.94
C LYS A 162 6.55 1.98 13.72
N VAL A 163 5.61 2.60 13.02
CA VAL A 163 4.48 3.32 13.62
C VAL A 163 3.18 2.65 13.19
N TYR A 164 2.48 2.06 14.15
CA TYR A 164 1.17 1.47 13.90
C TYR A 164 0.10 2.57 13.86
N VAL A 165 -0.71 2.57 12.81
CA VAL A 165 -1.78 3.53 12.54
C VAL A 165 -3.15 2.88 12.29
N GLY A 166 -3.28 1.57 12.55
CA GLY A 166 -4.56 0.87 12.45
C GLY A 166 -5.59 1.34 13.49
N LYS A 167 -6.86 0.96 13.28
CA LYS A 167 -7.96 1.46 14.09
C LYS A 167 -8.06 0.68 15.40
N ARG A 168 -7.89 1.36 16.54
CA ARG A 168 -8.43 0.87 17.81
C ARG A 168 -9.96 1.02 17.73
N LYS A 169 -10.71 -0.08 17.82
CA LYS A 169 -12.19 -0.12 17.67
C LYS A 169 -12.89 1.13 18.23
N GLY A 170 -13.59 1.90 17.38
CA GLY A 170 -14.61 2.87 17.83
C GLY A 170 -14.64 4.27 17.20
N LEU A 171 -13.62 4.69 16.44
CA LEU A 171 -13.56 6.02 15.81
C LEU A 171 -13.32 5.83 14.29
N HIS A 172 -14.01 6.56 13.42
CA HIS A 172 -13.98 6.28 11.97
C HIS A 172 -13.59 7.47 11.09
N HIS A 173 -13.90 8.71 11.50
CA HIS A 173 -13.51 9.92 10.75
C HIS A 173 -12.27 10.60 11.33
N ALA A 174 -12.15 10.70 12.66
CA ALA A 174 -10.98 11.31 13.32
C ALA A 174 -9.65 10.59 13.04
N ASP A 175 -9.70 9.31 12.65
CA ASP A 175 -8.50 8.49 12.48
C ASP A 175 -7.73 8.82 11.19
N GLN A 176 -8.39 9.15 10.08
CA GLN A 176 -7.68 9.33 8.81
C GLN A 176 -6.90 10.64 8.76
N ASP A 177 -7.49 11.74 9.24
CA ASP A 177 -6.78 13.02 9.32
C ASP A 177 -5.61 12.94 10.29
N ALA A 178 -5.74 12.18 11.38
CA ALA A 178 -4.64 11.92 12.30
C ALA A 178 -3.47 11.16 11.62
N ILE A 179 -3.77 10.18 10.77
CA ILE A 179 -2.76 9.49 9.95
C ILE A 179 -2.07 10.47 9.01
N ASN A 180 -2.86 11.28 8.29
CA ASN A 180 -2.35 12.25 7.34
C ASN A 180 -1.40 13.27 8.02
N ARG A 181 -1.78 13.76 9.20
CA ARG A 181 -0.93 14.66 10.02
C ARG A 181 0.36 13.99 10.48
N GLN A 182 0.32 12.73 10.87
CA GLN A 182 1.53 11.97 11.22
C GLN A 182 2.46 11.80 10.02
N LEU A 183 1.92 11.46 8.85
CA LEU A 183 2.70 11.35 7.60
C LEU A 183 3.37 12.68 7.23
N PHE A 184 2.64 13.79 7.34
CA PHE A 184 3.19 15.12 7.11
C PHE A 184 4.29 15.47 8.10
N ALA A 185 4.05 15.33 9.41
CA ALA A 185 5.07 15.59 10.43
C ALA A 185 6.34 14.75 10.23
N ALA A 186 6.19 13.49 9.82
CA ALA A 186 7.32 12.65 9.45
C ALA A 186 8.03 13.15 8.20
N ALA A 187 7.31 13.59 7.17
CA ALA A 187 7.90 14.12 5.94
C ALA A 187 8.70 15.41 6.20
N LEU A 188 8.34 16.21 7.22
CA LEU A 188 9.13 17.38 7.60
C LEU A 188 10.48 17.04 8.25
N THR A 189 10.69 15.81 8.71
CA THR A 189 11.86 15.43 9.51
C THR A 189 12.64 14.23 8.98
N LYS A 190 12.06 13.42 8.09
CA LYS A 190 12.64 12.20 7.54
C LYS A 190 12.69 12.32 6.02
N GLN A 191 13.80 11.93 5.39
CA GLN A 191 13.95 11.97 3.93
C GLN A 191 13.03 10.98 3.19
N ILE A 192 12.82 9.78 3.76
CA ILE A 192 11.97 8.72 3.20
C ILE A 192 10.98 8.27 4.26
N VAL A 193 9.71 8.51 4.00
CA VAL A 193 8.57 8.08 4.82
C VAL A 193 7.79 7.04 4.04
N VAL A 194 7.59 5.85 4.59
CA VAL A 194 6.76 4.82 3.95
C VAL A 194 5.43 4.71 4.68
N ARG A 195 4.33 4.82 3.94
CA ARG A 195 2.99 4.41 4.39
C ARG A 195 2.68 3.07 3.74
N LEU A 196 2.92 1.99 4.49
CA LEU A 196 2.70 0.63 4.03
C LEU A 196 1.23 0.25 4.19
N LYS A 197 0.58 -0.20 3.11
CA LYS A 197 -0.85 -0.50 3.06
C LYS A 197 -1.06 -1.93 2.56
N GLY A 198 -1.98 -2.67 3.17
CA GLY A 198 -2.29 -4.04 2.73
C GLY A 198 -2.85 -4.07 1.31
N GLY A 199 -2.38 -5.00 0.48
CA GLY A 199 -2.76 -5.09 -0.93
C GLY A 199 -2.17 -3.93 -1.75
N ASP A 200 -3.05 -3.18 -2.43
CA ASP A 200 -2.69 -2.02 -3.25
C ASP A 200 -3.21 -0.71 -2.62
N PRO A 201 -2.42 0.37 -2.56
CA PRO A 201 -2.82 1.65 -1.96
C PRO A 201 -4.11 2.26 -2.53
N LEU A 202 -4.36 2.06 -3.84
CA LEU A 202 -5.43 2.73 -4.58
C LEU A 202 -6.67 1.84 -4.78
N VAL A 203 -6.64 0.57 -4.34
CA VAL A 203 -7.80 -0.33 -4.39
C VAL A 203 -8.42 -0.45 -3.01
N PHE A 204 -9.47 0.33 -2.74
CA PHE A 204 -10.17 0.41 -1.45
C PHE A 204 -9.27 0.71 -0.23
N GLY A 205 -8.06 1.22 -0.47
CA GLY A 205 -7.06 1.51 0.57
C GLY A 205 -7.10 2.94 1.11
N ARG A 206 -7.94 3.83 0.56
CA ARG A 206 -7.94 5.28 0.85
C ARG A 206 -6.64 6.01 0.47
N GLY A 207 -5.76 5.39 -0.34
CA GLY A 207 -4.50 6.00 -0.76
C GLY A 207 -4.70 7.29 -1.56
N GLY A 208 -5.80 7.44 -2.29
CA GLY A 208 -6.14 8.69 -2.98
C GLY A 208 -6.42 9.86 -2.04
N GLU A 209 -7.06 9.61 -0.89
CA GLU A 209 -7.31 10.62 0.14
C GLU A 209 -6.00 11.06 0.81
N GLU A 210 -5.14 10.09 1.16
CA GLU A 210 -3.81 10.35 1.75
C GLU A 210 -2.92 11.13 0.77
N LEU A 211 -2.92 10.73 -0.52
CA LEU A 211 -2.20 11.41 -1.60
C LEU A 211 -2.62 12.87 -1.70
N ALA A 212 -3.92 13.12 -1.92
CA ALA A 212 -4.45 14.47 -2.09
C ALA A 212 -4.12 15.36 -0.89
N TRP A 213 -4.38 14.89 0.33
CA TRP A 213 -4.17 15.67 1.54
C TRP A 213 -2.70 16.11 1.75
N LEU A 214 -1.75 15.23 1.40
CA LEU A 214 -0.32 15.50 1.48
C LEU A 214 0.17 16.39 0.33
N SER A 215 -0.34 16.17 -0.89
CA SER A 215 -0.03 16.98 -2.06
C SER A 215 -0.52 18.43 -1.89
N ASP A 216 -1.70 18.65 -1.31
CA ASP A 216 -2.22 19.98 -0.97
C ASP A 216 -1.29 20.75 0.00
N ARG A 217 -0.43 20.01 0.71
CA ARG A 217 0.60 20.52 1.66
C ARG A 217 2.00 20.49 1.09
N GLN A 218 2.13 20.29 -0.22
CA GLN A 218 3.39 20.35 -0.97
C GLN A 218 4.41 19.27 -0.53
N ILE A 219 3.91 18.16 0.03
CA ILE A 219 4.71 16.96 0.22
C ILE A 219 4.72 16.17 -1.09
N ASP A 220 5.90 15.80 -1.58
CA ASP A 220 6.02 14.88 -2.70
C ASP A 220 5.54 13.50 -2.24
N VAL A 221 4.58 12.94 -2.98
CA VAL A 221 4.00 11.64 -2.70
C VAL A 221 4.11 10.76 -3.92
N GLU A 222 4.64 9.56 -3.73
CA GLU A 222 4.73 8.56 -4.78
C GLU A 222 3.98 7.30 -4.39
N VAL A 223 3.12 6.82 -5.30
CA VAL A 223 2.42 5.56 -5.12
C VAL A 223 3.28 4.42 -5.65
N VAL A 224 3.52 3.44 -4.79
CA VAL A 224 4.15 2.17 -5.16
C VAL A 224 3.07 1.10 -5.15
N PRO A 225 2.72 0.54 -6.33
CA PRO A 225 1.64 -0.42 -6.43
C PRO A 225 1.97 -1.70 -5.67
N GLY A 226 0.91 -2.41 -5.27
CA GLY A 226 1.01 -3.72 -4.62
C GLY A 226 0.11 -4.75 -5.29
N VAL A 227 0.35 -6.02 -5.01
CA VAL A 227 -0.56 -7.09 -5.45
C VAL A 227 -1.82 -7.03 -4.61
N SER A 228 -2.92 -6.48 -5.16
CA SER A 228 -4.20 -6.42 -4.47
C SER A 228 -4.68 -7.81 -4.03
N SER A 229 -5.34 -7.89 -2.88
CA SER A 229 -5.83 -9.15 -2.30
C SER A 229 -6.77 -9.93 -3.21
N MET A 230 -7.46 -9.25 -4.12
CA MET A 230 -8.21 -9.88 -5.22
C MET A 230 -7.32 -10.77 -6.10
N MET A 231 -6.16 -10.26 -6.52
CA MET A 231 -5.26 -10.98 -7.41
C MET A 231 -4.68 -12.20 -6.69
N SER A 232 -4.29 -12.03 -5.42
CA SER A 232 -3.83 -13.14 -4.58
C SER A 232 -4.93 -14.18 -4.35
N ALA A 233 -6.18 -13.77 -4.11
CA ALA A 233 -7.31 -14.68 -3.95
C ALA A 233 -7.62 -15.47 -5.22
N ALA A 234 -7.62 -14.80 -6.37
CA ALA A 234 -7.82 -15.41 -7.67
C ALA A 234 -6.70 -16.43 -7.99
N ALA A 235 -5.44 -16.03 -7.78
CA ALA A 235 -4.29 -16.89 -8.01
C ALA A 235 -4.26 -18.10 -7.07
N SER A 236 -4.52 -17.90 -5.77
CA SER A 236 -4.50 -18.99 -4.78
C SER A 236 -5.63 -20.01 -5.01
N ALA A 237 -6.79 -19.53 -5.44
CA ALA A 237 -7.93 -20.36 -5.83
C ALA A 237 -7.78 -21.01 -7.22
N GLY A 238 -6.84 -20.54 -8.04
CA GLY A 238 -6.78 -20.90 -9.46
C GLY A 238 -8.04 -20.47 -10.22
N ILE A 239 -8.65 -19.35 -9.83
CA ILE A 239 -9.83 -18.77 -10.48
C ILE A 239 -9.38 -17.63 -11.41
N PRO A 240 -9.57 -17.74 -12.73
CA PRO A 240 -9.27 -16.63 -13.63
C PRO A 240 -10.34 -15.55 -13.48
N LEU A 241 -9.94 -14.29 -13.23
CA LEU A 241 -10.92 -13.19 -13.12
C LEU A 241 -11.58 -12.86 -14.46
N THR A 242 -10.89 -13.10 -15.56
CA THR A 242 -11.44 -13.03 -16.92
C THR A 242 -11.07 -14.29 -17.69
N GLN A 243 -11.96 -14.75 -18.57
CA GLN A 243 -11.67 -15.84 -19.50
C GLN A 243 -12.59 -15.74 -20.71
N ARG A 244 -12.03 -15.86 -21.91
CA ARG A 244 -12.79 -15.82 -23.17
C ARG A 244 -13.92 -16.85 -23.14
N GLY A 245 -15.12 -16.44 -23.54
CA GLY A 245 -16.32 -17.28 -23.51
C GLY A 245 -16.94 -17.48 -22.12
N VAL A 246 -16.31 -16.98 -21.06
CA VAL A 246 -16.80 -17.12 -19.67
C VAL A 246 -17.15 -15.75 -19.08
N SER A 247 -16.19 -14.82 -19.07
CA SER A 247 -16.33 -13.46 -18.55
C SER A 247 -15.36 -12.51 -19.27
N GLY A 248 -15.93 -11.45 -19.87
CA GLY A 248 -15.19 -10.42 -20.62
C GLY A 248 -14.77 -9.22 -19.76
N GLY A 249 -15.08 -9.21 -18.47
CA GLY A 249 -14.75 -8.09 -17.59
C GLY A 249 -14.88 -8.43 -16.11
N VAL A 250 -14.26 -7.59 -15.28
CA VAL A 250 -14.25 -7.72 -13.82
C VAL A 250 -14.82 -6.45 -13.22
N THR A 251 -15.70 -6.58 -12.23
CA THR A 251 -16.20 -5.47 -11.42
C THR A 251 -15.65 -5.63 -10.00
N LEU A 252 -15.00 -4.59 -9.48
CA LEU A 252 -14.49 -4.56 -8.12
C LEU A 252 -15.43 -3.71 -7.28
N GLN A 253 -15.89 -4.24 -6.14
CA GLN A 253 -16.83 -3.52 -5.30
C GLN A 253 -16.53 -3.71 -3.82
N SER A 254 -16.82 -2.68 -3.04
CA SER A 254 -16.90 -2.78 -1.59
C SER A 254 -18.32 -3.22 -1.22
N ALA A 255 -18.46 -4.20 -0.32
CA ALA A 255 -19.76 -4.61 0.20
C ALA A 255 -20.50 -3.51 0.99
N HIS A 256 -19.89 -2.33 1.18
CA HIS A 256 -20.57 -1.14 1.70
C HIS A 256 -21.46 -0.43 0.67
N ASN A 257 -21.21 -0.62 -0.64
CA ASN A 257 -21.96 0.01 -1.73
C ASN A 257 -22.21 -1.06 -2.81
N VAL A 258 -23.25 -1.88 -2.64
CA VAL A 258 -23.57 -2.98 -3.57
C VAL A 258 -24.34 -2.42 -4.78
N LEU A 259 -23.81 -2.63 -5.97
CA LEU A 259 -24.44 -2.34 -7.26
C LEU A 259 -24.19 -3.55 -8.14
N ALA A 260 -25.23 -4.28 -8.53
CA ALA A 260 -25.04 -5.33 -9.52
C ALA A 260 -24.79 -4.67 -10.89
N GLY A 261 -23.66 -5.02 -11.50
CA GLY A 261 -23.38 -4.65 -12.88
C GLY A 261 -24.02 -5.64 -13.86
N ASP A 262 -23.94 -5.28 -15.15
CA ASP A 262 -24.44 -6.08 -16.27
C ASP A 262 -23.93 -7.55 -16.24
N THR A 263 -24.81 -8.48 -16.58
CA THR A 263 -24.85 -9.87 -16.08
C THR A 263 -23.88 -10.93 -16.66
N PRO A 264 -22.82 -10.64 -17.47
CA PRO A 264 -21.81 -11.66 -17.79
C PRO A 264 -20.43 -11.43 -17.14
N ARG A 265 -20.26 -10.49 -16.20
CA ARG A 265 -18.94 -10.15 -15.61
C ARG A 265 -18.63 -10.94 -14.33
N THR A 266 -17.35 -11.05 -14.02
CA THR A 266 -16.88 -11.55 -12.72
C THR A 266 -16.98 -10.43 -11.70
N LEU A 267 -17.69 -10.66 -10.59
CA LEU A 267 -17.78 -9.69 -9.50
C LEU A 267 -16.80 -10.09 -8.40
N VAL A 268 -16.07 -9.12 -7.85
CA VAL A 268 -15.22 -9.34 -6.68
C VAL A 268 -15.59 -8.34 -5.60
N TYR A 269 -16.08 -8.86 -4.47
CA TYR A 269 -16.47 -8.08 -3.31
C TYR A 269 -15.40 -8.10 -2.22
N PHE A 270 -14.98 -6.90 -1.83
CA PHE A 270 -14.14 -6.64 -0.66
C PHE A 270 -15.03 -6.37 0.56
N MET A 271 -14.45 -6.55 1.76
CA MET A 271 -15.09 -6.19 3.03
C MET A 271 -16.46 -6.87 3.25
N CYS A 272 -16.62 -8.11 2.78
CA CYS A 272 -17.91 -8.79 2.73
C CYS A 272 -18.23 -9.69 3.94
N ALA A 273 -17.26 -9.99 4.81
CA ALA A 273 -17.41 -10.97 5.89
C ALA A 273 -18.66 -10.79 6.75
N SER A 274 -18.91 -9.59 7.26
CA SER A 274 -20.06 -9.28 8.12
C SER A 274 -21.34 -8.93 7.36
N ARG A 275 -21.31 -8.99 6.02
CA ARG A 275 -22.38 -8.52 5.12
C ARG A 275 -22.83 -9.56 4.10
N LEU A 276 -22.43 -10.82 4.24
CA LEU A 276 -22.76 -11.87 3.25
C LEU A 276 -24.27 -12.00 3.02
N LYS A 277 -25.09 -11.85 4.06
CA LYS A 277 -26.57 -11.89 3.96
C LYS A 277 -27.15 -10.71 3.16
N GLU A 278 -26.66 -9.50 3.45
CA GLU A 278 -27.06 -8.29 2.73
C GLU A 278 -26.64 -8.37 1.25
N LEU A 279 -25.38 -8.73 1.02
CA LEU A 279 -24.83 -8.93 -0.32
C LEU A 279 -25.64 -9.98 -1.11
N GLN A 280 -25.93 -11.12 -0.50
CA GLN A 280 -26.75 -12.18 -1.11
C GLN A 280 -28.15 -11.67 -1.48
N SER A 281 -28.81 -10.97 -0.57
CA SER A 281 -30.15 -10.42 -0.81
C SER A 281 -30.15 -9.41 -1.97
N THR A 282 -29.16 -8.51 -2.02
CA THR A 282 -29.04 -7.53 -3.10
C THR A 282 -28.74 -8.20 -4.44
N LEU A 283 -27.81 -9.17 -4.49
CA LEU A 283 -27.50 -9.87 -5.75
C LEU A 283 -28.73 -10.57 -6.33
N LEU A 284 -29.51 -11.25 -5.49
CA LEU A 284 -30.75 -11.90 -5.92
C LEU A 284 -31.80 -10.88 -6.39
N HIS A 285 -31.96 -9.76 -5.67
CA HIS A 285 -32.88 -8.68 -6.05
C HIS A 285 -32.53 -8.09 -7.42
N GLU A 286 -31.24 -7.90 -7.69
CA GLU A 286 -30.73 -7.38 -8.96
C GLU A 286 -30.74 -8.42 -10.11
N GLY A 287 -31.32 -9.61 -9.88
CA GLY A 287 -31.52 -10.63 -10.91
C GLY A 287 -30.32 -11.56 -11.15
N ILE A 288 -29.31 -11.57 -10.26
CA ILE A 288 -28.27 -12.60 -10.31
C ILE A 288 -28.90 -13.95 -9.93
N ASP A 289 -28.72 -14.96 -10.79
CA ASP A 289 -29.20 -16.32 -10.52
C ASP A 289 -28.59 -16.84 -9.21
N GLY A 290 -29.43 -17.33 -8.29
CA GLY A 290 -29.02 -17.92 -7.02
C GLY A 290 -28.05 -19.10 -7.17
N LYS A 291 -28.05 -19.78 -8.32
CA LYS A 291 -27.09 -20.85 -8.64
C LYS A 291 -25.72 -20.34 -9.09
N THR A 292 -25.55 -19.03 -9.25
CA THR A 292 -24.27 -18.43 -9.65
C THR A 292 -23.17 -18.83 -8.67
N PRO A 293 -22.06 -19.42 -9.16
CA PRO A 293 -20.97 -19.88 -8.31
C PRO A 293 -20.29 -18.73 -7.56
N VAL A 294 -19.92 -19.00 -6.31
CA VAL A 294 -19.23 -18.08 -5.41
C VAL A 294 -18.03 -18.79 -4.79
N ALA A 295 -16.89 -18.12 -4.80
CA ALA A 295 -15.74 -18.47 -3.99
C ALA A 295 -15.60 -17.44 -2.86
N LEU A 296 -15.62 -17.90 -1.61
CA LEU A 296 -15.31 -17.08 -0.43
C LEU A 296 -13.89 -17.40 0.03
N ILE A 297 -12.99 -16.40 -0.01
CA ILE A 297 -11.57 -16.57 0.31
C ILE A 297 -11.20 -15.67 1.48
N ARG A 298 -10.87 -16.29 2.62
CA ARG A 298 -10.40 -15.62 3.83
C ARG A 298 -8.89 -15.57 3.83
N LYS A 299 -8.33 -14.40 4.19
CA LYS A 299 -6.86 -14.18 4.29
C LYS A 299 -6.11 -14.64 3.04
N ALA A 300 -6.59 -14.22 1.87
CA ALA A 300 -5.94 -14.51 0.61
C ALA A 300 -4.45 -14.13 0.64
N GLY A 301 -3.59 -15.04 0.19
CA GLY A 301 -2.14 -14.84 0.17
C GLY A 301 -1.41 -15.14 1.49
N PHE A 302 -2.12 -15.39 2.59
CA PHE A 302 -1.53 -15.85 3.85
C PHE A 302 -1.38 -17.39 3.88
N PHE A 303 -0.56 -17.89 4.80
CA PHE A 303 -0.39 -19.34 5.00
C PHE A 303 -1.67 -20.02 5.52
N ASP A 304 -2.43 -19.33 6.38
CA ASP A 304 -3.69 -19.78 6.98
C ASP A 304 -4.92 -19.41 6.13
N GLU A 305 -4.72 -19.13 4.85
CA GLU A 305 -5.81 -18.90 3.89
C GLU A 305 -6.82 -20.06 3.92
N ALA A 306 -8.10 -19.69 3.95
CA ALA A 306 -9.23 -20.61 3.88
C ALA A 306 -10.15 -20.23 2.72
N MET A 307 -10.74 -21.24 2.09
CA MET A 307 -11.59 -21.04 0.93
C MET A 307 -12.79 -21.96 0.98
N ILE A 308 -13.98 -21.41 0.73
CA ILE A 308 -15.24 -22.14 0.63
C ILE A 308 -15.89 -21.84 -0.72
N MET A 309 -16.21 -22.90 -1.46
CA MET A 309 -17.03 -22.82 -2.66
C MET A 309 -18.51 -22.92 -2.29
N THR A 310 -19.34 -22.06 -2.87
CA THR A 310 -20.76 -21.97 -2.59
C THR A 310 -21.50 -21.36 -3.79
N THR A 311 -22.76 -20.98 -3.63
CA THR A 311 -23.55 -20.24 -4.62
C THR A 311 -24.13 -18.97 -4.00
N VAL A 312 -24.60 -18.05 -4.84
CA VAL A 312 -25.25 -16.82 -4.39
C VAL A 312 -26.40 -17.12 -3.43
N GLU A 313 -27.20 -18.16 -3.66
CA GLU A 313 -28.35 -18.51 -2.84
C GLU A 313 -27.98 -18.82 -1.37
N ILE A 314 -26.90 -19.59 -1.14
CA ILE A 314 -26.55 -20.11 0.18
C ILE A 314 -25.28 -19.49 0.77
N MET A 315 -24.61 -18.55 0.10
CA MET A 315 -23.38 -17.94 0.61
C MET A 315 -23.54 -17.28 1.99
N HIS A 316 -24.76 -16.84 2.34
CA HIS A 316 -25.06 -16.21 3.62
C HIS A 316 -24.96 -17.16 4.83
N THR A 317 -24.97 -18.49 4.60
CA THR A 317 -24.83 -19.49 5.68
C THR A 317 -23.38 -19.77 6.04
N VAL A 318 -22.43 -19.19 5.29
CA VAL A 318 -21.01 -19.41 5.51
C VAL A 318 -20.50 -18.43 6.56
N GLU A 319 -19.89 -18.97 7.61
CA GLU A 319 -19.25 -18.17 8.66
C GLU A 319 -17.74 -18.13 8.44
N LEU A 320 -17.25 -17.02 7.89
CA LEU A 320 -15.83 -16.72 7.78
C LEU A 320 -15.54 -15.31 8.30
N ALA A 321 -14.56 -15.21 9.20
CA ALA A 321 -14.10 -13.94 9.73
C ALA A 321 -13.33 -13.11 8.68
N SER A 322 -13.28 -11.79 8.88
CA SER A 322 -12.43 -10.89 8.11
C SER A 322 -10.92 -11.23 8.25
N PRO A 323 -10.09 -10.84 7.26
CA PRO A 323 -10.47 -10.29 5.95
C PRO A 323 -11.01 -11.37 5.02
N LEU A 324 -12.12 -11.08 4.32
CA LEU A 324 -12.82 -11.98 3.40
C LEU A 324 -13.10 -11.30 2.06
N LEU A 325 -12.83 -12.02 0.97
CA LEU A 325 -13.20 -11.68 -0.39
C LEU A 325 -14.24 -12.67 -0.91
N ALA A 326 -15.17 -12.19 -1.75
CA ALA A 326 -16.06 -13.03 -2.52
C ALA A 326 -15.80 -12.83 -4.02
N ILE A 327 -15.47 -13.90 -4.75
CA ILE A 327 -15.44 -13.92 -6.22
C ILE A 327 -16.71 -14.61 -6.71
N ILE A 328 -17.52 -13.89 -7.47
CA ILE A 328 -18.87 -14.31 -7.88
C ILE A 328 -18.95 -14.31 -9.40
N GLY A 329 -19.49 -15.38 -9.98
CA GLY A 329 -19.70 -15.52 -11.41
C GLY A 329 -19.23 -16.86 -11.97
N ARG A 330 -19.44 -17.06 -13.26
CA ARG A 330 -19.08 -18.33 -13.95
C ARG A 330 -17.59 -18.69 -13.82
N THR A 331 -16.72 -17.69 -13.68
CA THR A 331 -15.29 -17.89 -13.45
C THR A 331 -14.99 -18.62 -12.14
N ALA A 332 -15.78 -18.41 -11.09
CA ALA A 332 -15.60 -19.12 -9.82
C ALA A 332 -15.78 -20.64 -9.95
N ALA A 333 -16.58 -21.11 -10.92
CA ALA A 333 -16.71 -22.54 -11.23
C ALA A 333 -15.42 -23.18 -11.78
N LEU A 334 -14.49 -22.36 -12.27
CA LEU A 334 -13.22 -22.81 -12.86
C LEU A 334 -12.11 -22.98 -11.82
N CYS A 335 -12.44 -22.90 -10.54
CA CYS A 335 -11.52 -23.07 -9.41
C CYS A 335 -10.61 -24.30 -9.60
N ARG A 336 -9.30 -24.09 -9.45
CA ARG A 336 -8.26 -25.12 -9.48
C ARG A 336 -7.38 -25.02 -8.24
N LYS A 337 -8.01 -25.04 -7.07
CA LYS A 337 -7.33 -24.94 -5.78
C LYS A 337 -6.23 -26.01 -5.67
N ARG A 338 -5.03 -25.56 -5.30
CA ARG A 338 -3.88 -26.43 -5.00
C ARG A 338 -3.81 -26.72 -3.51
N SER A 339 -3.43 -27.95 -3.16
CA SER A 339 -3.15 -28.31 -1.77
C SER A 339 -1.90 -27.58 -1.26
N LYS A 340 -1.91 -27.18 0.02
CA LYS A 340 -0.79 -26.49 0.67
C LYS A 340 0.24 -27.51 1.13
N ILE A 341 1.51 -27.24 0.86
CA ILE A 341 2.65 -28.06 1.31
C ILE A 341 3.57 -27.16 2.12
N LEU A 342 3.78 -27.49 3.40
CA LEU A 342 4.70 -26.76 4.26
C LEU A 342 6.14 -27.10 3.88
N HIS A 343 7.01 -26.12 3.71
CA HIS A 343 8.41 -26.31 3.37
C HIS A 343 9.32 -25.81 4.50
N THR A 344 10.17 -26.68 5.04
CA THR A 344 10.99 -26.34 6.22
C THR A 344 12.38 -25.82 5.90
N GLY A 345 12.82 -25.90 4.64
CA GLY A 345 14.16 -25.45 4.22
C GLY A 345 14.21 -24.03 3.68
N ASP A 346 15.42 -23.53 3.50
CA ASP A 346 15.73 -22.13 3.15
C ASP A 346 15.55 -21.79 1.66
N ASP A 347 15.49 -22.79 0.78
CA ASP A 347 15.26 -22.63 -0.67
C ASP A 347 13.98 -23.36 -1.12
N PRO A 348 12.79 -22.86 -0.72
CA PRO A 348 11.51 -23.49 -1.05
C PRO A 348 11.22 -23.55 -2.55
N TYR A 349 11.89 -22.71 -3.35
CA TYR A 349 11.65 -22.59 -4.79
C TYR A 349 12.28 -23.72 -5.61
N ARG A 350 13.19 -24.51 -5.03
CA ARG A 350 13.67 -25.77 -5.63
C ARG A 350 12.67 -26.91 -5.51
N CYS A 351 11.69 -26.79 -4.62
CA CYS A 351 10.68 -27.83 -4.43
C CYS A 351 9.73 -27.87 -5.63
N LEU A 352 9.82 -28.94 -6.43
CA LEU A 352 9.00 -29.14 -7.64
C LEU A 352 7.71 -29.92 -7.37
N LEU A 353 7.33 -30.10 -6.10
CA LEU A 353 6.11 -30.84 -5.75
C LEU A 353 4.86 -30.14 -6.30
N PRO A 354 3.87 -30.91 -6.78
CA PRO A 354 2.60 -30.36 -7.21
C PRO A 354 1.83 -29.81 -6.01
N GLY A 355 1.77 -28.50 -5.86
CA GLY A 355 1.05 -27.85 -4.76
C GLY A 355 1.31 -26.35 -4.68
N LYS A 356 0.77 -25.72 -3.64
CA LYS A 356 1.20 -24.40 -3.17
C LYS A 356 2.26 -24.63 -2.10
N ILE A 357 3.52 -24.36 -2.43
CA ILE A 357 4.61 -24.41 -1.46
C ILE A 357 4.47 -23.22 -0.52
N VAL A 358 4.51 -23.49 0.78
CA VAL A 358 4.40 -22.49 1.83
C VAL A 358 5.68 -22.59 2.66
N PRO A 359 6.62 -21.65 2.50
CA PRO A 359 7.84 -21.62 3.29
C PRO A 359 7.51 -21.41 4.76
N ILE A 360 8.18 -22.12 5.66
CA ILE A 360 8.01 -21.88 7.10
C ILE A 360 8.51 -20.50 7.51
N SER A 361 9.46 -19.93 6.76
CA SER A 361 9.96 -18.56 6.92
C SER A 361 8.91 -17.50 6.67
N ASP A 362 7.88 -17.80 5.88
CA ASP A 362 6.78 -16.88 5.58
C ASP A 362 5.72 -16.85 6.69
N ILE A 363 5.84 -17.74 7.68
CA ILE A 363 4.92 -17.84 8.81
C ILE A 363 5.44 -16.95 9.93
N THR A 364 5.19 -15.65 9.82
CA THR A 364 5.80 -14.67 10.72
C THR A 364 4.84 -14.22 11.81
N ALA A 365 4.41 -15.12 12.72
CA ALA A 365 3.59 -14.70 13.86
C ALA A 365 4.45 -14.46 15.12
N GLY A 366 4.75 -13.20 15.39
CA GLY A 366 5.18 -12.75 16.73
C GLY A 366 6.41 -13.45 17.30
N GLY A 367 7.38 -13.84 16.46
CA GLY A 367 8.66 -14.41 16.89
C GLY A 367 8.69 -15.93 17.13
N ASN A 368 7.55 -16.63 17.10
CA ASN A 368 7.52 -18.11 17.09
C ASN A 368 6.58 -18.63 15.98
N PRO A 369 7.11 -18.83 14.76
CA PRO A 369 6.35 -19.35 13.61
C PRO A 369 5.54 -20.59 13.95
N LEU A 370 6.11 -21.52 14.71
CA LEU A 370 5.52 -22.83 15.00
C LEU A 370 4.35 -22.76 15.98
N GLY A 371 4.28 -21.72 16.80
CA GLY A 371 3.22 -21.55 17.80
C GLY A 371 1.84 -21.25 17.21
N VAL A 372 1.77 -20.87 15.92
CA VAL A 372 0.53 -20.50 15.23
C VAL A 372 0.15 -21.41 14.07
N VAL A 373 1.00 -22.37 13.72
CA VAL A 373 0.75 -23.26 12.58
C VAL A 373 -0.24 -24.34 12.99
N ASP A 374 -1.37 -24.35 12.30
CA ASP A 374 -2.26 -25.52 12.28
C ASP A 374 -1.84 -26.45 11.14
N LEU A 375 -1.22 -27.58 11.50
CA LEU A 375 -0.78 -28.59 10.54
C LEU A 375 -1.94 -29.24 9.76
N SER A 376 -3.19 -29.15 10.23
CA SER A 376 -4.36 -29.67 9.50
C SER A 376 -4.66 -28.93 8.20
N LEU A 377 -4.08 -27.74 8.02
CA LEU A 377 -4.25 -26.93 6.83
C LEU A 377 -3.40 -27.41 5.64
N PHE A 378 -2.47 -28.34 5.85
CA PHE A 378 -1.51 -28.81 4.86
C PHE A 378 -1.83 -30.24 4.42
N SER A 379 -1.47 -30.58 3.19
CA SER A 379 -1.52 -31.98 2.72
C SER A 379 -0.19 -32.70 2.90
N GLY A 380 0.89 -31.96 3.19
CA GLY A 380 2.20 -32.53 3.43
C GLY A 380 3.22 -31.52 3.92
N ILE A 381 4.37 -32.05 4.35
CA ILE A 381 5.51 -31.29 4.85
C ILE A 381 6.75 -31.77 4.12
N VAL A 382 7.57 -30.85 3.64
CA VAL A 382 8.90 -31.12 3.08
C VAL A 382 9.94 -30.89 4.17
N PHE A 383 10.69 -31.93 4.50
CA PHE A 383 11.84 -31.89 5.40
C PHE A 383 13.13 -31.90 4.60
N THR A 384 14.00 -30.95 4.89
CA THR A 384 15.29 -30.77 4.22
C THR A 384 16.48 -31.30 5.03
N GLY A 385 16.25 -31.66 6.30
CA GLY A 385 17.31 -32.15 7.18
C GLY A 385 16.84 -32.54 8.58
N ARG A 386 17.80 -33.02 9.38
CA ARG A 386 17.59 -33.47 10.76
C ARG A 386 17.09 -32.36 11.67
N GLU A 387 17.70 -31.19 11.58
CA GLU A 387 17.39 -30.05 12.45
C GLU A 387 15.92 -29.62 12.30
N GLN A 388 15.42 -29.58 11.06
CA GLN A 388 14.03 -29.26 10.77
C GLN A 388 13.08 -30.33 11.31
N ILE A 389 13.42 -31.62 11.17
CA ILE A 389 12.63 -32.73 11.73
C ILE A 389 12.53 -32.60 13.26
N ASP A 390 13.67 -32.43 13.92
CA ASP A 390 13.74 -32.39 15.38
C ASP A 390 13.02 -31.14 15.92
N THR A 391 13.17 -29.99 15.26
CA THR A 391 12.48 -28.74 15.60
C THR A 391 10.96 -28.87 15.50
N LEU A 392 10.44 -29.42 14.40
CA LEU A 392 8.99 -29.58 14.22
C LEU A 392 8.41 -30.65 15.16
N LEU A 393 9.13 -31.75 15.40
CA LEU A 393 8.70 -32.75 16.39
C LEU A 393 8.69 -32.19 17.81
N ALA A 394 9.65 -31.34 18.17
CA ALA A 394 9.65 -30.66 19.46
C ALA A 394 8.45 -29.72 19.60
N ALA A 395 8.03 -29.04 18.52
CA ALA A 395 6.89 -28.13 18.54
C ALA A 395 5.53 -28.83 18.55
N PHE A 396 5.34 -29.90 17.76
CA PHE A 396 4.03 -30.54 17.57
C PHE A 396 3.88 -31.90 18.26
N GLY A 397 4.98 -32.48 18.76
CA GLY A 397 5.04 -33.83 19.33
C GLY A 397 4.96 -34.92 18.26
N THR A 398 3.86 -34.94 17.48
CA THR A 398 3.64 -35.90 16.40
C THR A 398 3.00 -35.23 15.19
N PHE A 399 3.20 -35.78 13.99
CA PHE A 399 2.57 -35.27 12.77
C PHE A 399 1.21 -35.92 12.51
N PRO A 400 0.19 -35.15 12.11
CA PRO A 400 -1.11 -35.69 11.71
C PRO A 400 -1.01 -36.79 10.64
N PRO A 401 -1.81 -37.86 10.75
CA PRO A 401 -1.67 -39.04 9.88
C PRO A 401 -2.08 -38.80 8.41
N HIS A 402 -2.80 -37.71 8.12
CA HIS A 402 -3.19 -37.34 6.77
C HIS A 402 -2.06 -36.67 5.97
N LEU A 403 -0.97 -36.26 6.64
CA LEU A 403 0.14 -35.57 6.00
C LEU A 403 1.06 -36.56 5.28
N VAL A 404 1.41 -36.21 4.04
CA VAL A 404 2.53 -36.82 3.33
C VAL A 404 3.83 -36.13 3.79
N LEU A 405 4.80 -36.90 4.27
CA LEU A 405 6.09 -36.37 4.70
C LEU A 405 7.11 -36.55 3.57
N TYR A 406 7.41 -35.47 2.87
CA TYR A 406 8.42 -35.47 1.82
C TYR A 406 9.80 -35.26 2.45
N ALA A 407 10.77 -36.08 2.08
CA ALA A 407 12.12 -36.03 2.61
C ALA A 407 13.10 -35.75 1.48
N GLU A 408 13.79 -34.62 1.55
CA GLU A 408 14.83 -34.27 0.59
C GLU A 408 16.06 -35.17 0.83
N GLY A 409 16.23 -36.14 -0.07
CA GLY A 409 17.29 -37.13 -0.02
C GLY A 409 17.13 -38.26 1.01
N ARG A 410 17.87 -39.34 0.73
CA ARG A 410 17.82 -40.62 1.45
C ARG A 410 18.03 -40.54 2.96
N LYS A 411 18.99 -39.75 3.43
CA LYS A 411 19.31 -39.64 4.86
C LYS A 411 18.14 -39.08 5.66
N THR A 412 17.46 -38.07 5.12
CA THR A 412 16.28 -37.46 5.73
C THR A 412 15.13 -38.45 5.78
N ALA A 413 14.94 -39.22 4.70
CA ALA A 413 13.91 -40.25 4.62
C ALA A 413 14.12 -41.38 5.65
N GLU A 414 15.35 -41.90 5.77
CA GLU A 414 15.72 -42.91 6.76
C GLU A 414 15.51 -42.41 8.20
N LEU A 415 15.79 -41.14 8.47
CA LEU A 415 15.54 -40.53 9.77
C LEU A 415 14.04 -40.45 10.09
N LEU A 416 13.19 -39.97 9.18
CA LEU A 416 11.74 -39.95 9.43
C LEU A 416 11.16 -41.36 9.63
N ARG A 417 11.65 -42.35 8.85
CA ARG A 417 11.26 -43.76 9.02
C ARG A 417 11.64 -44.30 10.39
N SER A 418 12.83 -43.98 10.90
CA SER A 418 13.26 -44.42 12.24
C SER A 418 12.49 -43.74 13.38
N ARG A 419 11.85 -42.58 13.11
CA ARG A 419 10.92 -41.90 14.03
C ARG A 419 9.47 -42.42 13.96
N GLY A 420 9.21 -43.50 13.22
CA GLY A 420 7.90 -44.16 13.17
C GLY A 420 6.98 -43.74 12.02
N TYR A 421 7.43 -42.88 11.11
CA TYR A 421 6.61 -42.37 9.99
C TYR A 421 6.71 -43.20 8.70
N GLY A 422 7.12 -44.47 8.79
CA GLY A 422 7.57 -45.25 7.63
C GLY A 422 6.59 -45.36 6.45
N ARG A 423 5.27 -45.28 6.71
CA ARG A 423 4.22 -45.40 5.68
C ARG A 423 3.84 -44.09 5.00
N THR A 424 4.21 -42.94 5.58
CA THR A 424 3.83 -41.62 5.07
C THR A 424 5.01 -40.86 4.45
N VAL A 425 6.22 -41.44 4.49
CA VAL A 425 7.45 -40.83 3.99
C VAL A 425 7.64 -41.10 2.50
N MET A 426 7.78 -40.02 1.72
CA MET A 426 8.20 -40.04 0.33
C MET A 426 9.59 -39.39 0.19
N GLU A 427 10.55 -40.11 -0.37
CA GLU A 427 11.86 -39.55 -0.69
C GLU A 427 11.76 -38.77 -2.01
N ILE A 428 12.26 -37.54 -2.02
CA ILE A 428 12.24 -36.63 -3.19
C ILE A 428 13.62 -36.08 -3.50
#